data_AF-A0A7J7IXQ9-F1
#
_entry.id   AF-A0A7J7IXQ9-F1
#
_cell.length_a   1.000
_cell.length_b   1.000
_cell.length_c   1.000
_cell.angle_alpha   90.00
_cell.angle_beta   90.00
_cell.angle_gamma   90.00
#
_symmetry.space_group_name_H-M   'P 1'
#
loop_
_entity.id
_entity.type
_entity.pdbx_description
1 polymer ?
#
loop_
_entity_poly.entity_id
_entity_poly.type
_entity_poly.pdbx_seq_one_letter_code
_entity_poly.pdbx_strand_id
1 'polypeptide(L)'
;MLFYIFRRLAEKRKELRKEKSKEAARNRRGKEGEFFAELADTLPLASGLKQSLDKSTVIKLCINYMRLRELLQSMLDLYLFSS
;
A
#
# COMPACT_ATOMS: atom_id res chain seq x y z
N MET A 1 -4.72 35.72 -35.67
CA MET A 1 -5.09 34.29 -35.81
C MET A 1 -4.01 33.34 -35.28
N LEU A 2 -2.75 33.50 -35.71
CA LEU A 2 -1.65 32.61 -35.31
C LEU A 2 -1.42 32.51 -33.78
N PHE A 3 -1.40 33.66 -33.09
CA PHE A 3 -1.26 33.72 -31.62
C PHE A 3 -2.34 32.91 -30.87
N TYR A 4 -3.59 32.98 -31.33
CA TYR A 4 -4.70 32.23 -30.75
C TYR A 4 -4.52 30.71 -30.92
N ILE A 5 -4.05 30.27 -32.09
CA ILE A 5 -3.78 28.87 -32.38
C ILE A 5 -2.65 28.35 -31.47
N PHE A 6 -1.54 29.09 -31.37
CA PHE A 6 -0.43 28.72 -30.48
C PHE A 6 -0.87 28.62 -29.02
N ARG A 7 -1.62 29.62 -28.52
CA ARG A 7 -2.16 29.60 -27.16
C ARG A 7 -3.07 28.38 -26.92
N ARG A 8 -3.96 28.07 -27.87
CA ARG A 8 -4.87 26.92 -27.77
C ARG A 8 -4.13 25.59 -27.77
N LEU A 9 -3.07 25.44 -28.57
CA LEU A 9 -2.22 24.26 -28.59
C LEU A 9 -1.43 24.09 -27.29
N ALA A 10 -0.91 25.18 -26.72
CA ALA A 10 -0.21 25.17 -25.45
C ALA A 10 -1.11 24.71 -24.29
N GLU A 11 -2.34 25.22 -24.22
CA GLU A 11 -3.32 24.78 -23.21
C GLU A 11 -3.70 23.31 -23.39
N LYS A 12 -3.94 22.85 -24.62
CA LYS A 12 -4.23 21.42 -24.88
C LYS A 12 -3.07 20.52 -24.41
N ARG A 13 -1.81 20.91 -24.66
CA ARG A 13 -0.63 20.17 -24.19
C ARG A 13 -0.52 20.18 -22.66
N LYS A 14 -0.89 21.30 -22.00
CA LYS A 14 -0.91 21.41 -20.55
C LYS A 14 -1.95 20.48 -19.93
N GLU A 15 -3.17 20.46 -20.47
CA GLU A 15 -4.23 19.56 -20.01
C GLU A 15 -3.85 18.09 -20.19
N LEU A 16 -3.25 17.72 -21.34
CA LEU A 16 -2.74 16.35 -21.53
C LEU A 16 -1.69 15.94 -20.50
N ARG A 17 -0.78 16.84 -20.12
CA ARG A 17 0.22 16.56 -19.07
C ARG A 17 -0.42 16.40 -17.70
N LYS A 18 -1.40 17.25 -17.36
CA LYS A 18 -2.17 17.12 -16.11
C LYS A 18 -2.89 15.78 -16.07
N GLU A 19 -3.54 15.38 -17.15
CA GLU A 19 -4.29 14.13 -17.19
C GLU A 19 -3.37 12.91 -17.08
N LYS A 20 -2.23 12.91 -17.77
CA LYS A 20 -1.19 11.88 -17.59
C LYS A 20 -0.68 11.81 -16.15
N SER A 21 -0.49 12.95 -15.49
CA SER A 21 -0.05 13.00 -14.10
C SER A 21 -1.10 12.44 -13.13
N LYS A 22 -2.38 12.76 -13.36
CA LYS A 22 -3.50 12.19 -12.60
C LYS A 22 -3.58 10.68 -12.76
N GLU A 23 -3.48 10.19 -13.99
CA GLU A 23 -3.53 8.75 -14.26
C GLU A 23 -2.34 8.02 -13.61
N ALA A 24 -1.14 8.60 -13.66
CA ALA A 24 0.01 8.05 -12.95
C ALA A 24 -0.18 8.05 -11.42
N ALA A 25 -0.82 9.07 -10.84
CA ALA A 25 -1.16 9.09 -9.41
C ALA A 25 -2.23 8.05 -9.06
N ARG A 26 -3.24 7.87 -9.92
CA ARG A 26 -4.29 6.86 -9.76
C ARG A 26 -3.71 5.45 -9.80
N ASN A 27 -2.87 5.15 -10.80
CA ASN A 27 -2.21 3.85 -10.94
C ASN A 27 -1.37 3.53 -9.69
N ARG A 28 -0.56 4.49 -9.21
CA ARG A 28 0.22 4.31 -7.97
C ARG A 28 -0.66 4.02 -6.76
N ARG A 29 -1.75 4.76 -6.56
CA ARG A 29 -2.70 4.54 -5.45
C ARG A 29 -3.45 3.20 -5.56
N GLY A 30 -3.78 2.79 -6.78
CA GLY A 30 -4.40 1.48 -7.06
C GLY A 30 -3.47 0.34 -6.67
N LYS A 31 -2.23 0.36 -7.19
CA LYS A 31 -1.19 -0.62 -6.84
C LYS A 31 -0.91 -0.67 -5.35
N GLU A 32 -0.81 0.50 -4.70
CA GLU A 32 -0.66 0.56 -3.25
C GLU A 32 -1.83 -0.16 -2.55
N GLY A 33 -3.07 0.07 -2.97
CA GLY A 33 -4.25 -0.62 -2.43
C GLY A 33 -4.20 -2.13 -2.61
N GLU A 34 -3.77 -2.61 -3.78
CA GLU A 34 -3.56 -4.04 -4.05
C GLU A 34 -2.52 -4.65 -3.10
N PHE A 35 -1.38 -3.99 -2.88
CA PHE A 35 -0.37 -4.45 -1.92
C PHE A 35 -0.88 -4.50 -0.48
N PHE A 36 -1.71 -3.54 -0.05
CA PHE A 36 -2.31 -3.58 1.27
C PHE A 36 -3.30 -4.74 1.44
N ALA A 37 -4.06 -5.06 0.39
CA ALA A 37 -4.98 -6.19 0.40
C ALA A 37 -4.21 -7.52 0.49
N GLU A 38 -3.17 -7.69 -0.34
CA GLU A 38 -2.29 -8.86 -0.29
C GLU A 38 -1.63 -9.01 1.09
N LEU A 39 -1.11 -7.91 1.65
CA LEU A 39 -0.50 -7.90 2.97
C LEU A 39 -1.49 -8.32 4.07
N ALA A 40 -2.72 -7.81 4.04
CA ALA A 40 -3.77 -8.23 4.97
C ALA A 40 -4.11 -9.72 4.81
N ASP A 41 -4.06 -10.25 3.60
CA ASP A 41 -4.30 -11.67 3.32
C ASP A 41 -3.22 -12.58 3.89
N THR A 42 -1.96 -12.13 3.96
CA THR A 42 -0.87 -12.90 4.60
C THR A 42 -1.00 -13.01 6.13
N LEU A 43 -1.75 -12.12 6.78
CA LEU A 43 -1.91 -12.16 8.23
C LEU A 43 -2.80 -13.34 8.65
N PRO A 44 -2.49 -14.03 9.76
CA PRO A 44 -3.28 -15.14 10.30
C PRO A 44 -4.55 -14.63 11.00
N LEU A 45 -5.44 -13.99 10.23
CA LEU A 45 -6.70 -13.40 10.68
C LEU A 45 -7.88 -14.05 9.94
N ALA A 46 -9.06 -14.02 10.55
CA ALA A 46 -10.29 -14.44 9.88
C ALA A 46 -10.61 -13.52 8.68
N SER A 47 -11.07 -14.10 7.58
CA SER A 47 -11.35 -13.38 6.32
C SER A 47 -12.32 -12.21 6.49
N GLY A 48 -13.32 -12.35 7.37
CA GLY A 48 -14.29 -11.30 7.66
C GLY A 48 -13.68 -10.04 8.29
N LEU A 49 -12.60 -10.18 9.08
CA LEU A 49 -11.96 -9.04 9.73
C LEU A 49 -11.07 -8.27 8.75
N LYS A 50 -10.41 -8.97 7.82
CA LYS A 50 -9.48 -8.40 6.83
C LYS A 50 -10.13 -7.31 5.98
N GLN A 51 -11.39 -7.51 5.57
CA GLN A 51 -12.13 -6.57 4.73
C GLN A 51 -12.40 -5.21 5.41
N SER A 52 -12.46 -5.19 6.74
CA SER A 52 -12.69 -3.97 7.53
C SER A 52 -11.41 -3.24 7.96
N LEU A 53 -10.23 -3.79 7.66
CA LEU A 53 -8.97 -3.20 8.10
C LEU A 53 -8.63 -1.95 7.29
N ASP A 54 -8.32 -0.87 7.99
CA ASP A 54 -7.70 0.30 7.37
C ASP A 54 -6.19 0.08 7.19
N LYS A 55 -5.58 0.84 6.28
CA LYS A 55 -4.16 0.73 5.94
C LYS A 55 -3.23 0.86 7.14
N SER A 56 -3.56 1.74 8.11
CA SER A 56 -2.73 1.94 9.30
C SER A 56 -2.75 0.70 10.18
N THR A 57 -3.93 0.13 10.39
CA THR A 57 -4.08 -1.09 11.18
C THR A 57 -3.40 -2.28 10.52
N VAL A 58 -3.47 -2.44 9.19
CA VAL A 58 -2.71 -3.50 8.48
C VAL A 58 -1.21 -3.41 8.80
N ILE A 59 -0.60 -2.21 8.67
CA ILE A 59 0.83 -2.02 8.98
C ILE A 59 1.14 -2.36 10.44
N LYS A 60 0.33 -1.86 11.37
CA LYS A 60 0.53 -2.11 12.81
C LYS A 60 0.44 -3.60 13.11
N LEU A 61 -0.56 -4.31 12.57
CA LEU A 61 -0.72 -5.74 12.77
C LEU A 61 0.45 -6.53 12.20
N CYS A 62 0.94 -6.18 11.01
CA CYS A 62 2.14 -6.82 10.44
C CYS A 62 3.38 -6.64 11.32
N ILE A 63 3.65 -5.41 11.77
CA ILE A 63 4.81 -5.13 12.64
C ILE A 63 4.69 -5.90 13.96
N ASN A 64 3.53 -5.87 14.60
CA ASN A 64 3.32 -6.58 15.85
C ASN A 64 3.41 -8.10 15.67
N TYR A 65 2.88 -8.64 14.57
CA TYR A 65 2.98 -10.07 14.26
C TYR A 65 4.43 -10.53 14.10
N MET A 66 5.26 -9.77 13.37
CA MET A 66 6.68 -10.08 13.22
C MET A 66 7.41 -10.08 14.58
N ARG A 67 7.17 -9.04 15.41
CA ARG A 67 7.75 -8.95 16.76
C ARG A 67 7.32 -10.09 17.67
N LEU A 68 6.04 -10.48 17.62
CA LEU A 68 5.54 -11.61 18.40
C LEU A 68 6.19 -12.93 17.98
N ARG A 69 6.40 -13.13 16.67
CA ARG A 69 7.09 -14.32 16.16
C ARG A 69 8.53 -14.40 16.64
N GLU A 70 9.25 -13.29 16.64
CA GLU A 70 10.61 -13.21 17.19
C GLU A 70 10.64 -13.53 18.69
N LEU A 71 9.74 -12.91 19.47
CA LEU A 71 9.64 -13.14 20.90
C LEU A 71 9.34 -14.60 21.23
N LEU A 72 8.37 -15.20 20.53
CA LEU A 72 8.01 -16.61 20.71
C LEU A 72 9.18 -17.53 20.36
N GLN A 73 9.92 -17.24 19.27
CA GLN A 73 11.09 -18.01 18.90
C GLN A 73 12.17 -17.95 19.99
N SER A 74 12.50 -16.75 20.49
CA SER A 74 13.49 -16.60 21.57
C SER A 74 13.07 -17.33 22.85
N MET A 75 11.77 -17.31 23.18
CA MET A 75 11.26 -18.06 24.34
C MET A 75 11.36 -19.58 24.16
N LEU A 76 11.07 -20.08 22.95
CA LEU A 76 11.22 -21.50 22.62
C LEU A 76 12.69 -21.92 22.66
N ASP A 77 13.59 -21.10 22.14
CA ASP A 77 15.02 -21.38 22.18
C ASP A 77 15.49 -21.48 23.65
N LEU A 78 15.11 -20.52 24.50
CA LEU A 78 15.41 -20.56 25.93
C LEU A 78 14.84 -21.81 26.62
N TYR A 79 13.62 -22.22 26.28
CA TYR A 79 13.00 -23.43 26.84
C TYR A 79 13.73 -24.71 26.42
N LEU A 80 14.16 -24.79 25.14
CA LEU A 80 14.92 -25.92 24.61
C LEU A 80 16.35 -25.99 25.17
N PHE A 81 16.99 -24.85 25.48
CA PHE A 81 18.29 -24.84 26.16
C PHE A 81 18.18 -25.12 27.68
N SER A 82 16.98 -25.00 28.26
CA SER A 82 16.71 -25.22 29.69
C SER A 82 16.22 -26.64 30.02
N SER A 83 15.81 -27.43 29.03
CA SER A 83 15.32 -28.82 29.18
C SER A 83 16.35 -29.82 28.68
#